data_AF-S3MCP5-F1
#
_entry.id   AF-S3MCP5-F1
#
_cell.length_a   1.000
_cell.length_b   1.000
_cell.length_c   1.000
_cell.angle_alpha   90.00
_cell.angle_beta   90.00
_cell.angle_gamma   90.00
#
_symmetry.space_group_name_H-M   'P 1'
#
loop_
_entity.id
_entity.type
_entity.pdbx_description
1 polymer ?
#
loop_
_entity_poly.entity_id
_entity_poly.type
_entity_poly.pdbx_seq_one_letter_code
_entity_poly.pdbx_strand_id
1 'polypeptide(L)'
;MKSKKTIILAIIFICSLFAVGYAQELKSKRYYNAELDEVGSASIGFLSKTPLTPEFFEKILSNKENATVIEKLSKMTVWLCNQALDEYDFKEGESYVVICRSASVPYQSVSVFLTITEQGRFFKWWAFVEKEQ
;
A
#
# COMPACT_ATOMS: atom_id res chain seq x y z
N MET A 1 -48.74 -16.53 -14.91
CA MET A 1 -47.94 -15.37 -14.44
C MET A 1 -46.78 -15.83 -13.55
N LYS A 2 -45.71 -16.42 -14.11
CA LYS A 2 -44.62 -17.04 -13.31
C LYS A 2 -43.19 -16.81 -13.84
N SER A 3 -43.00 -16.02 -14.90
CA SER A 3 -41.69 -15.89 -15.58
C SER A 3 -40.88 -14.63 -15.23
N LYS A 4 -41.51 -13.56 -14.71
CA LYS A 4 -40.79 -12.29 -14.45
C LYS A 4 -39.91 -12.30 -13.19
N LYS A 5 -40.25 -13.11 -12.18
CA LYS A 5 -39.51 -13.14 -10.89
C LYS A 5 -38.16 -13.87 -11.00
N THR A 6 -38.06 -14.87 -11.88
CA THR A 6 -36.84 -15.67 -12.07
C THR A 6 -35.72 -14.88 -12.74
N ILE A 7 -36.05 -13.96 -13.64
CA ILE A 7 -35.06 -13.12 -14.35
C ILE A 7 -34.43 -12.10 -13.42
N ILE A 8 -35.22 -11.50 -12.51
CA ILE A 8 -34.73 -10.50 -11.55
C ILE A 8 -33.74 -11.13 -10.55
N LEU A 9 -34.02 -12.35 -10.08
CA LEU A 9 -33.12 -13.08 -9.18
C LEU A 9 -31.77 -13.43 -9.83
N ALA A 10 -31.75 -13.76 -11.13
CA ALA A 10 -30.51 -14.05 -11.85
C ALA A 10 -29.63 -12.79 -12.05
N ILE A 11 -30.25 -11.63 -12.28
CA ILE A 11 -29.52 -10.35 -12.45
C ILE A 11 -28.87 -9.92 -11.13
N ILE A 12 -29.56 -10.08 -10.00
CA ILE A 12 -29.00 -9.76 -8.67
C ILE A 12 -27.81 -10.66 -8.34
N PHE A 13 -27.89 -11.95 -8.69
CA PHE A 13 -26.82 -12.92 -8.43
C PHE A 13 -25.54 -12.63 -9.23
N ILE A 14 -25.69 -12.16 -10.48
CA ILE A 14 -24.55 -11.78 -11.33
C ILE A 14 -23.90 -10.49 -10.81
N CYS A 15 -24.68 -9.49 -10.37
CA CYS A 15 -24.13 -8.26 -9.80
C CYS A 15 -23.39 -8.49 -8.47
N SER A 16 -23.82 -9.46 -7.65
CA SER A 16 -23.12 -9.82 -6.41
C SER A 16 -21.76 -10.51 -6.63
N LEU A 17 -21.52 -11.11 -7.80
CA LEU A 17 -20.22 -11.70 -8.14
C LEU A 17 -19.17 -10.65 -8.54
N PHE A 18 -19.59 -9.44 -8.93
CA PHE A 18 -18.68 -8.32 -9.21
C PHE A 18 -18.31 -7.50 -7.96
N ALA A 19 -18.96 -7.77 -6.82
CA ALA A 19 -18.63 -7.13 -5.54
C ALA A 19 -17.62 -7.93 -4.70
N VAL A 20 -17.11 -9.05 -5.22
CA VAL A 20 -16.08 -9.85 -4.55
C VAL A 20 -14.71 -9.37 -5.01
N GLY A 21 -14.02 -8.63 -4.14
CA GLY A 21 -12.56 -8.76 -4.03
C GLY A 21 -11.68 -7.61 -4.55
N TYR A 22 -11.82 -6.40 -4.01
CA TYR A 22 -10.62 -5.58 -3.74
C TYR A 22 -10.19 -5.76 -2.28
N ALA A 23 -10.09 -7.00 -1.82
CA ALA A 23 -9.24 -7.29 -0.68
C ALA A 23 -7.83 -7.35 -1.26
N GLN A 24 -7.12 -6.21 -1.25
CA GLN A 24 -5.70 -6.20 -1.59
C GLN A 24 -4.97 -7.01 -0.53
N GLU A 25 -4.74 -8.29 -0.82
CA GLU A 25 -3.94 -9.16 0.02
C GLU A 25 -2.53 -8.54 0.06
N LEU A 26 -2.04 -8.22 1.26
CA LEU A 26 -0.70 -7.67 1.48
C LEU A 26 0.35 -8.73 1.14
N LYS A 27 0.57 -8.94 -0.16
CA LYS A 27 1.59 -9.86 -0.68
C LYS A 27 2.90 -9.12 -0.81
N SER A 28 3.91 -9.66 -0.16
CA SER A 28 5.28 -9.21 -0.34
C SER A 28 5.84 -9.75 -1.64
N LYS A 29 6.26 -8.86 -2.53
CA LYS A 29 6.93 -9.21 -3.78
C LYS A 29 8.39 -8.80 -3.71
N ARG A 30 9.27 -9.62 -4.29
CA ARG A 30 10.71 -9.36 -4.37
C ARG A 30 11.05 -8.66 -5.68
N TYR A 31 11.98 -7.73 -5.60
CA TYR A 31 12.48 -6.93 -6.72
C TYR A 31 14.00 -6.83 -6.67
N TYR A 32 14.63 -6.67 -7.84
CA TYR A 32 16.05 -6.41 -7.95
C TYR A 32 16.27 -5.04 -8.58
N ASN A 33 16.95 -4.15 -7.86
CA ASN A 33 17.32 -2.83 -8.31
C ASN A 33 18.71 -2.89 -8.94
N ALA A 34 18.77 -2.88 -10.28
CA ALA A 34 20.03 -2.94 -11.01
C ALA A 34 20.91 -1.70 -10.81
N GLU A 35 20.34 -0.52 -10.52
CA GLU A 35 21.12 0.71 -10.31
C GLU A 35 21.86 0.71 -8.97
N LEU A 36 21.28 0.08 -7.96
CA LEU A 36 21.86 -0.06 -6.62
C LEU A 36 22.54 -1.41 -6.41
N ASP A 37 22.45 -2.32 -7.39
CA ASP A 37 22.84 -3.73 -7.28
C ASP A 37 22.31 -4.40 -6.01
N GLU A 38 21.03 -4.18 -5.72
CA GLU A 38 20.42 -4.57 -4.46
C GLU A 38 19.07 -5.27 -4.64
N VAL A 39 18.83 -6.30 -3.84
CA VAL A 39 17.53 -6.98 -3.76
C VAL A 39 16.71 -6.39 -2.61
N GLY A 40 15.42 -6.19 -2.85
CA GLY A 40 14.47 -5.81 -1.82
C GLY A 40 13.12 -6.47 -1.99
N SER A 41 12.21 -6.21 -1.07
CA SER A 41 10.82 -6.57 -1.21
C SER A 41 9.89 -5.45 -0.77
N ALA A 42 8.72 -5.40 -1.38
CA ALA A 42 7.68 -4.45 -1.02
C ALA A 42 6.32 -5.15 -0.94
N SER A 43 5.52 -4.72 0.03
CA SER A 43 4.09 -5.06 0.14
C SER A 43 3.30 -3.77 0.17
N ILE A 44 2.15 -3.71 -0.48
CA ILE A 44 1.30 -2.52 -0.49
C ILE A 44 -0.11 -2.85 -0.03
N GLY A 45 -0.71 -1.93 0.72
CA GLY A 45 -2.09 -2.03 1.19
C GLY A 45 -2.81 -0.70 1.07
N PHE A 46 -4.03 -0.73 0.54
CA PHE A 46 -4.94 0.40 0.55
C PHE A 46 -5.35 0.80 1.96
N LEU A 47 -5.34 2.12 2.25
CA LEU A 47 -5.78 2.67 3.53
C LEU A 47 -7.08 3.48 3.41
N SER A 48 -7.12 4.44 2.49
CA SER A 48 -8.23 5.39 2.39
C SER A 48 -8.36 6.01 1.00
N LYS A 49 -9.57 6.47 0.66
CA LYS A 49 -9.84 7.27 -0.54
C LYS A 49 -9.51 8.76 -0.36
N THR A 50 -9.05 9.13 0.83
CA THR A 50 -8.74 10.52 1.18
C THR A 50 -7.30 10.63 1.69
N PRO A 51 -6.70 11.83 1.64
CA PRO A 51 -5.41 12.09 2.25
C PRO A 51 -5.38 11.71 3.72
N LEU A 52 -4.22 11.24 4.19
CA LEU A 52 -3.99 10.96 5.59
C LEU A 52 -3.83 12.26 6.38
N THR A 53 -4.36 12.29 7.60
CA THR A 53 -4.26 13.44 8.51
C THR A 53 -3.14 13.22 9.53
N PRO A 54 -2.58 14.29 10.12
CA PRO A 54 -1.61 14.18 11.22
C PRO A 54 -2.10 13.27 12.37
N GLU A 55 -3.38 13.35 12.74
CA GLU A 55 -3.95 12.54 13.83
C GLU A 55 -3.95 11.05 13.53
N PHE A 56 -4.09 10.67 12.25
CA PHE A 56 -3.97 9.28 11.84
C PHE A 56 -2.56 8.74 12.10
N PHE A 57 -1.53 9.55 11.83
CA PHE A 57 -0.15 9.16 12.08
C PHE A 57 0.17 9.06 13.56
N GLU A 58 -0.25 10.04 14.35
CA GLU A 58 -0.10 10.00 15.81
C GLU A 58 -0.70 8.73 16.41
N LYS A 59 -1.90 8.33 15.93
CA LYS A 59 -2.54 7.09 16.35
C LYS A 59 -1.78 5.83 15.93
N ILE A 60 -1.13 5.82 14.76
CA ILE A 60 -0.32 4.67 14.35
C ILE A 60 0.94 4.58 15.22
N LEU A 61 1.64 5.70 15.38
CA LEU A 61 2.87 5.78 16.17
C LEU A 61 2.63 5.42 17.63
N SER A 62 1.52 5.86 18.22
CA SER A 62 1.17 5.53 19.60
C SER A 62 1.00 4.02 19.85
N ASN A 63 0.76 3.24 18.79
CA ASN A 63 0.60 1.78 18.86
C ASN A 63 1.87 1.01 18.43
N LYS A 64 2.99 1.71 18.20
CA LYS A 64 4.23 1.13 17.66
C LYS A 64 5.43 1.47 18.55
N GLU A 65 5.61 0.70 19.62
CA GLU A 65 6.68 0.90 20.62
C GLU A 65 8.11 0.81 20.04
N ASN A 66 8.31 0.08 18.95
CA ASN A 66 9.62 -0.12 18.31
C ASN A 66 9.80 0.62 16.98
N ALA A 67 8.93 1.59 16.67
CA ALA A 67 9.01 2.38 15.45
C ALA A 67 9.82 3.67 15.66
N THR A 68 10.72 3.98 14.73
CA THR A 68 11.43 5.27 14.68
C THR A 68 10.98 6.05 13.46
N VAL A 69 10.41 7.23 13.66
CA VAL A 69 10.03 8.15 12.56
C VAL A 69 11.28 8.58 11.81
N ILE A 70 11.21 8.60 10.48
CA ILE A 70 12.30 9.03 9.62
C ILE A 70 11.89 10.22 8.75
N GLU A 71 12.82 11.14 8.56
CA GLU A 71 12.61 12.36 7.75
C GLU A 71 13.09 12.20 6.31
N LYS A 72 13.82 11.12 6.00
CA LYS A 72 14.35 10.82 4.66
C LYS A 72 14.23 9.35 4.34
N LEU A 73 13.71 9.04 3.15
CA LEU A 73 13.71 7.70 2.60
C LEU A 73 15.06 7.41 1.93
N SER A 74 15.53 6.16 2.04
CA SER A 74 16.68 5.71 1.24
C SER A 74 16.30 5.62 -0.24
N LYS A 75 17.28 5.67 -1.14
CA LYS A 75 17.05 5.46 -2.58
C LYS A 75 16.35 4.14 -2.86
N MET A 76 16.76 3.08 -2.16
CA MET A 76 16.13 1.76 -2.30
C MET A 76 14.66 1.78 -1.84
N THR A 77 14.36 2.45 -0.72
CA THR A 77 12.99 2.57 -0.23
C THR A 77 12.09 3.33 -1.20
N VAL A 78 12.56 4.46 -1.75
CA VAL A 78 11.82 5.22 -2.77
C VAL A 78 11.56 4.36 -4.00
N TRP A 79 12.60 3.65 -4.48
CA TRP A 79 12.49 2.78 -5.63
C TRP A 79 11.49 1.64 -5.40
N LEU A 80 11.53 0.98 -4.23
CA LEU A 80 10.57 -0.07 -3.85
C LEU A 80 9.13 0.46 -3.73
N CYS A 81 8.94 1.68 -3.22
CA CYS A 81 7.62 2.32 -3.24
C CYS A 81 7.10 2.45 -4.67
N ASN A 82 7.92 2.95 -5.60
CA ASN A 82 7.52 3.07 -7.00
C ASN A 82 7.20 1.71 -7.63
N GLN A 83 8.03 0.68 -7.38
CA GLN A 83 7.75 -0.67 -7.88
C GLN A 83 6.42 -1.23 -7.37
N ALA A 84 6.13 -1.05 -6.07
CA ALA A 84 4.87 -1.50 -5.49
C ALA A 84 3.68 -0.69 -6.00
N LEU A 85 3.92 0.59 -6.31
CA LEU A 85 2.91 1.45 -6.89
C LEU A 85 2.59 1.00 -8.32
N ASP A 86 3.57 0.88 -9.21
CA ASP A 86 3.36 0.61 -10.66
C ASP A 86 2.51 -0.64 -10.99
N GLU A 87 2.23 -1.52 -10.03
CA GLU A 87 1.35 -2.68 -10.19
C GLU A 87 -0.16 -2.40 -10.12
N TYR A 88 -0.58 -1.20 -9.70
CA TYR A 88 -1.99 -0.89 -9.49
C TYR A 88 -2.40 0.46 -10.10
N ASP A 89 -3.65 0.55 -10.54
CA ASP A 89 -4.27 1.79 -11.00
C ASP A 89 -4.68 2.67 -9.81
N PHE A 90 -3.82 3.63 -9.43
CA PHE A 90 -4.16 4.58 -8.36
C PHE A 90 -4.93 5.79 -8.84
N LYS A 91 -5.64 6.40 -7.89
CA LYS A 91 -6.28 7.69 -8.07
C LYS A 91 -5.63 8.72 -7.16
N GLU A 92 -5.52 9.93 -7.68
CA GLU A 92 -5.08 11.07 -6.89
C GLU A 92 -5.95 11.25 -5.64
N GLY A 93 -5.31 11.50 -4.50
CA GLY A 93 -5.94 11.62 -3.19
C GLY A 93 -6.12 10.30 -2.44
N GLU A 94 -5.93 9.15 -3.08
CA GLU A 94 -5.93 7.85 -2.38
C GLU A 94 -4.66 7.69 -1.54
N SER A 95 -4.80 6.98 -0.42
CA SER A 95 -3.73 6.74 0.55
C SER A 95 -3.48 5.25 0.77
N TYR A 96 -2.20 4.91 0.91
CA TYR A 96 -1.69 3.55 0.98
C TYR A 96 -0.60 3.43 2.04
N VAL A 97 -0.33 2.21 2.47
CA VAL A 97 0.91 1.85 3.16
C VAL A 97 1.73 0.95 2.26
N VAL A 98 3.02 1.24 2.14
CA VAL A 98 4.01 0.36 1.51
C VAL A 98 5.02 -0.07 2.56
N ILE A 99 5.18 -1.38 2.75
CA ILE A 99 6.17 -1.95 3.66
C ILE A 99 7.35 -2.43 2.82
N CYS A 100 8.47 -1.72 2.94
CA CYS A 100 9.69 -1.98 2.19
C CYS A 100 10.71 -2.71 3.06
N ARG A 101 11.38 -3.72 2.50
CA ARG A 101 12.53 -4.41 3.10
C ARG A 101 13.70 -4.42 2.12
N SER A 102 14.88 -4.15 2.65
CA SER A 102 16.14 -4.19 1.91
C SER A 102 16.94 -5.41 2.35
N ALA A 103 17.57 -6.12 1.40
CA ALA A 103 18.48 -7.22 1.76
C ALA A 103 19.78 -6.72 2.42
N SER A 104 20.17 -5.47 2.18
CA SER A 104 21.35 -4.82 2.76
C SER A 104 21.17 -4.47 4.24
N VAL A 105 19.93 -4.29 4.68
CA VAL A 105 19.59 -4.03 6.10
C VAL A 105 18.62 -5.10 6.59
N PRO A 106 19.09 -6.34 6.79
CA PRO A 106 18.23 -7.43 7.23
C PRO A 106 17.65 -7.10 8.62
N TYR A 107 16.43 -7.58 8.90
CA TYR A 107 15.69 -7.37 10.16
C TYR A 107 15.17 -5.94 10.38
N GLN A 108 15.14 -5.13 9.33
CA GLN A 108 14.45 -3.84 9.36
C GLN A 108 13.43 -3.76 8.22
N SER A 109 12.28 -3.19 8.53
CA SER A 109 11.31 -2.79 7.53
C SER A 109 11.02 -1.30 7.64
N VAL A 110 10.75 -0.67 6.51
CA VAL A 110 10.32 0.72 6.46
C VAL A 110 8.86 0.72 6.03
N SER A 111 7.98 1.16 6.91
CA SER A 111 6.58 1.40 6.56
C SER A 111 6.44 2.83 6.08
N VAL A 112 6.04 2.99 4.81
CA VAL A 112 5.83 4.27 4.15
C VAL A 112 4.34 4.45 3.93
N PHE A 113 3.74 5.37 4.67
CA PHE A 113 2.37 5.78 4.52
C PHE A 113 2.34 6.93 3.54
N LEU A 114 1.66 6.75 2.42
CA LEU A 114 1.70 7.68 1.32
C LEU A 114 0.30 8.07 0.86
N THR A 115 0.18 9.32 0.40
CA THR A 115 -1.00 9.83 -0.31
C THR A 115 -0.57 10.20 -1.71
N ILE A 116 -1.27 9.65 -2.70
CA ILE A 116 -1.01 9.89 -4.12
C ILE A 116 -1.38 11.34 -4.47
N THR A 117 -0.47 12.02 -5.17
CA THR A 117 -0.61 13.42 -5.59
C THR A 117 -0.24 13.56 -7.07
N GLU A 118 -0.62 14.69 -7.67
CA GLU A 118 -0.22 15.07 -9.03
C GLU A 118 -0.56 13.99 -10.06
N GLN A 119 -1.85 13.66 -10.15
CA GLN A 119 -2.38 12.69 -11.13
C GLN A 119 -1.70 11.31 -11.09
N GLY A 120 -1.23 10.86 -9.93
CA GLY A 120 -0.62 9.53 -9.77
C GLY A 120 0.90 9.49 -9.88
N ARG A 121 1.58 10.64 -10.10
CA ARG A 121 3.03 10.67 -10.36
C ARG A 121 3.90 10.82 -9.13
N PHE A 122 3.37 11.41 -8.07
CA PHE A 122 4.10 11.68 -6.85
C PHE A 122 3.28 11.26 -5.64
N PHE A 123 3.93 11.24 -4.48
CA PHE A 123 3.25 10.99 -3.22
C PHE A 123 3.83 11.84 -2.10
N LYS A 124 2.93 12.36 -1.25
CA LYS A 124 3.30 12.84 0.09
C LYS A 124 3.39 11.64 1.01
N TRP A 125 4.33 11.64 1.96
CA TRP A 125 4.54 10.48 2.81
C TRP A 125 4.93 10.83 4.24
N TRP A 126 4.68 9.86 5.11
CA TRP A 126 5.24 9.71 6.44
C TRP A 126 5.79 8.30 6.54
N ALA A 127 6.92 8.12 7.22
CA ALA A 127 7.53 6.81 7.32
C ALA A 127 8.20 6.59 8.67
N PHE A 128 8.29 5.31 9.03
CA PHE A 128 9.04 4.87 10.18
C PHE A 128 9.74 3.54 9.89
N VAL A 129 10.84 3.33 10.58
CA VAL A 129 11.61 2.09 10.58
C VAL A 129 11.14 1.23 11.75
N GLU A 130 10.83 -0.03 11.48
CA GLU A 130 10.55 -1.05 12.48
C GLU A 130 11.68 -2.07 12.47
N LYS A 131 12.23 -2.38 13.66
CA LYS A 131 13.12 -3.52 13.84
C LYS A 131 12.28 -4.77 14.08
N GLU A 132 12.56 -5.83 13.33
CA GLU A 132 11.98 -7.14 13.58
C GLU A 132 12.64 -7.71 14.86
N GLN A 133 11.83 -8.11 15.85
CA GLN A 133 12.28 -8.76 17.09
C GLN A 133 12.62 -10.23 16.86
#